data_AF-A0A2N6JFM7-F1
#
_entry.id   AF-A0A2N6JFM7-F1
#
_cell.length_a   1.000
_cell.length_b   1.000
_cell.length_c   1.000
_cell.angle_alpha   90.00
_cell.angle_beta   90.00
_cell.angle_gamma   90.00
#
_symmetry.space_group_name_H-M   'P 1'
#
loop_
_entity.id
_entity.type
_entity.pdbx_description
1 polymer ?
#
loop_
_entity_poly.entity_id
_entity_poly.type
_entity_poly.pdbx_seq_one_letter_code
_entity_poly.pdbx_strand_id
1 'polypeptide(L)'
;MRPDLILMDIRMPVYDGLTSCRLLKANSVTRNIPLIFLSAADASEEKISGLRAGAVDYVTKPFDFEEVRLRLCVHLRSPVHQELAPLPNTSGSSAADVSPATVGTSVNNSTFDVVLFEAARRLILEKIDQPMGLHVLAASVGTNARRLSVAFKHCCGVTVFDFLREERMKEARRLLSESTLDIGAIALAIGYSNTANFSTAFRDRFGMPPSQFRR
;
A
#
# COMPACT_ATOMS: atom_id res chain seq x y z
N MET A 1 20.33 27.59 7.10
CA MET A 1 19.45 26.74 6.26
C MET A 1 18.93 25.61 7.13
N ARG A 2 17.60 25.46 7.27
CA ARG A 2 16.96 24.34 7.98
C ARG A 2 16.25 23.49 6.92
N PRO A 3 16.64 22.22 6.72
CA PRO A 3 16.03 21.39 5.68
C PRO A 3 14.61 20.98 6.08
N ASP A 4 13.73 20.86 5.09
CA ASP A 4 12.36 20.37 5.28
C ASP A 4 12.30 18.83 5.39
N LEU A 5 13.32 18.13 4.90
CA LEU A 5 13.46 16.68 4.97
C LEU A 5 14.92 16.26 4.81
N ILE A 6 15.31 15.16 5.47
CA ILE A 6 16.64 14.56 5.37
C ILE A 6 16.54 13.17 4.74
N LEU A 7 17.20 12.96 3.60
CA LEU A 7 17.38 11.65 2.98
C LEU A 7 18.81 11.18 3.28
N MET A 8 18.97 10.02 3.92
CA MET A 8 20.28 9.59 4.43
C MET A 8 20.52 8.10 4.20
N ASP A 9 21.74 7.74 3.81
CA ASP A 9 22.16 6.34 3.73
C ASP A 9 22.28 5.73 5.13
N ILE A 10 21.78 4.51 5.31
CA ILE A 10 21.90 3.83 6.60
C ILE A 10 23.34 3.31 6.80
N ARG A 11 23.99 2.86 5.72
CA ARG A 11 25.37 2.38 5.73
C ARG A 11 26.27 3.40 5.07
N MET A 12 26.84 4.28 5.89
CA MET A 12 27.82 5.28 5.46
C MET A 12 29.23 4.84 5.87
N PRO A 13 30.26 5.04 5.02
CA PRO A 13 31.59 4.47 5.24
C PRO A 13 32.41 5.13 6.37
N VAL A 14 32.10 6.37 6.76
CA VAL A 14 32.88 7.13 7.77
C VAL A 14 32.07 7.42 9.04
N TYR A 15 30.75 7.60 8.91
CA TYR A 15 29.85 7.93 10.02
C TYR A 15 28.65 6.99 10.00
N ASP A 16 28.21 6.49 11.16
CA ASP A 16 27.05 5.61 11.23
C ASP A 16 25.74 6.41 11.06
N GLY A 17 24.92 6.03 10.06
CA GLY A 17 23.63 6.67 9.78
C GLY A 17 22.64 6.53 10.93
N LEU A 18 22.66 5.42 11.67
CA LEU A 18 21.79 5.24 12.83
C LEU A 18 22.18 6.18 13.97
N THR A 19 23.48 6.26 14.28
CA THR A 19 23.99 7.21 15.27
C THR A 19 23.68 8.66 14.88
N SER A 20 23.84 9.00 13.59
CA SER A 20 23.52 10.33 13.06
C SER A 20 22.02 10.67 13.21
N CYS A 21 21.14 9.71 12.92
CA CYS A 21 19.70 9.86 13.13
C CYS A 21 19.36 10.13 14.60
N ARG A 22 19.96 9.38 15.54
CA ARG A 22 19.74 9.60 16.98
C ARG A 22 20.17 11.00 17.42
N LEU A 23 21.33 11.48 16.95
CA LEU A 23 21.81 12.83 17.26
C LEU A 23 20.88 13.91 16.71
N LEU A 24 20.41 13.75 15.47
CA LEU A 24 19.45 14.66 14.84
C LEU A 24 18.10 14.67 15.58
N LYS A 25 17.66 13.52 16.09
CA LYS A 25 16.42 13.37 16.85
C LYS A 25 16.53 13.85 18.30
N ALA A 26 17.73 13.87 18.87
CA ALA A 26 17.99 14.43 20.20
C ALA A 26 18.10 15.96 20.20
N ASN A 27 18.47 16.57 19.08
CA ASN A 27 18.63 18.02 18.97
C ASN A 27 17.28 18.74 18.75
N SER A 28 16.98 19.75 19.58
CA SER A 28 15.70 20.49 19.56
C SER A 28 15.41 21.19 18.23
N VAL A 29 16.44 21.59 17.48
CA VAL A 29 16.30 22.28 16.19
C VAL A 29 15.94 21.30 15.07
N THR A 30 16.48 20.09 15.10
CA THR A 30 16.39 19.11 14.00
C THR A 30 15.44 17.95 14.27
N ARG A 31 15.01 17.74 15.53
CA ARG A 31 14.20 16.57 15.93
C ARG A 31 12.93 16.37 15.12
N ASN A 32 12.29 17.46 14.72
CA ASN A 32 11.02 17.44 14.00
C ASN A 32 11.19 17.30 12.48
N ILE A 33 12.42 17.38 11.96
CA ILE A 33 12.66 17.23 10.52
C ILE A 33 12.46 15.75 10.16
N PRO A 34 11.61 15.42 9.18
CA PRO A 34 11.41 14.05 8.72
C PRO A 34 12.72 13.50 8.14
N LEU A 35 13.07 12.28 8.55
CA LEU A 35 14.28 11.60 8.09
C LEU A 35 13.91 10.27 7.45
N ILE A 36 14.32 10.07 6.20
CA ILE A 36 14.11 8.86 5.42
C ILE A 36 15.45 8.17 5.20
N PHE A 37 15.53 6.88 5.52
CA PHE A 37 16.74 6.10 5.26
C PHE A 37 16.80 5.52 3.84
N LEU A 38 17.99 5.39 3.29
CA LEU A 38 18.27 4.54 2.14
C LEU A 38 18.96 3.25 2.65
N SER A 39 18.41 2.08 2.33
CA SER A 39 18.84 0.77 2.86
C SER A 39 19.02 -0.24 1.74
N ALA A 40 19.76 -1.32 1.93
CA ALA A 40 19.74 -2.42 0.96
C ALA A 40 18.41 -3.22 0.99
N ALA A 41 18.10 -3.88 -0.12
CA ALA A 41 16.85 -4.62 -0.32
C ALA A 41 16.65 -5.78 0.68
N ASP A 42 17.73 -6.44 1.10
CA ASP A 42 17.78 -7.65 1.94
C ASP A 42 17.84 -7.37 3.46
N ALA A 43 18.00 -6.12 3.88
CA ALA A 43 18.29 -5.78 5.27
C ALA A 43 17.02 -5.43 6.09
N SER A 44 16.19 -6.44 6.40
CA SER A 44 14.98 -6.23 7.22
C SER A 44 15.29 -5.70 8.63
N GLU A 45 16.40 -6.12 9.24
CA GLU A 45 16.84 -5.63 10.55
C GLU A 45 17.26 -4.15 10.53
N GLU A 46 17.86 -3.70 9.44
CA GLU A 46 18.26 -2.30 9.23
C GLU A 46 17.04 -1.38 9.18
N LYS A 47 15.99 -1.80 8.46
CA LYS A 47 14.72 -1.07 8.39
C LYS A 47 14.10 -0.92 9.78
N ILE A 48 14.06 -2.01 10.55
CA ILE A 48 13.53 -2.00 11.92
C ILE A 48 14.37 -1.08 12.82
N SER A 49 15.69 -1.16 12.72
CA SER A 49 16.62 -0.35 13.52
C SER A 49 16.54 1.13 13.17
N GLY A 50 16.39 1.47 11.90
CA GLY A 50 16.23 2.85 11.43
C GLY A 50 14.92 3.48 11.91
N LEU A 51 13.81 2.74 11.82
CA LEU A 51 12.52 3.21 12.35
C LEU A 51 12.56 3.39 13.87
N ARG A 52 13.19 2.47 14.60
CA ARG A 52 13.42 2.60 16.06
C ARG A 52 14.30 3.79 16.43
N ALA A 53 15.25 4.17 15.57
CA ALA A 53 16.10 5.34 15.77
C ALA A 53 15.36 6.68 15.53
N GLY A 54 14.14 6.65 14.99
CA GLY A 54 13.31 7.83 14.77
C GLY A 54 13.19 8.28 13.31
N ALA A 55 13.63 7.45 12.35
CA ALA A 55 13.29 7.66 10.94
C ALA A 55 11.79 7.49 10.71
N VAL A 56 11.26 8.28 9.77
CA VAL A 56 9.82 8.25 9.43
C VAL A 56 9.53 7.27 8.29
N ASP A 57 10.55 6.91 7.50
CA ASP A 57 10.44 5.96 6.40
C ASP A 57 11.81 5.45 5.94
N TYR A 58 11.83 4.52 4.99
CA TYR A 58 13.02 4.06 4.29
C TYR A 58 12.74 3.77 2.80
N VAL A 59 13.81 3.76 2.00
CA VAL A 59 13.82 3.38 0.58
C VAL A 59 14.86 2.30 0.38
N THR A 60 14.51 1.23 -0.33
CA THR A 60 15.44 0.15 -0.67
C THR A 60 16.27 0.48 -1.91
N LYS A 61 17.57 0.18 -1.86
CA LYS A 61 18.52 0.24 -2.96
C LYS A 61 18.60 -1.10 -3.68
N PRO A 62 18.76 -1.10 -5.02
CA PRO A 62 18.66 0.07 -5.90
C PRO A 62 17.22 0.63 -5.89
N PHE A 63 17.09 1.95 -5.95
CA PHE A 63 15.79 2.64 -5.88
C PHE A 63 15.39 3.21 -7.23
N ASP A 64 14.08 3.25 -7.45
CA ASP A 64 13.48 4.01 -8.53
C ASP A 64 13.31 5.48 -8.14
N PHE A 65 13.56 6.40 -9.07
CA PHE A 65 13.48 7.84 -8.80
C PHE A 65 12.06 8.28 -8.43
N GLU A 66 11.05 7.71 -9.09
CA GLU A 66 9.65 8.03 -8.79
C GLU A 66 9.24 7.48 -7.41
N GLU A 67 9.76 6.33 -6.98
CA GLU A 67 9.55 5.84 -5.61
C GLU A 67 10.08 6.85 -4.57
N VAL A 68 11.32 7.32 -4.74
CA VAL A 68 11.93 8.32 -3.85
C VAL A 68 11.10 9.60 -3.86
N ARG A 69 10.75 10.11 -5.04
CA ARG A 69 9.97 11.35 -5.21
C ARG A 69 8.62 11.28 -4.51
N LEU A 70 7.90 10.16 -4.66
CA LEU A 70 6.59 9.96 -4.02
C LEU A 70 6.69 9.90 -2.50
N ARG A 71 7.69 9.19 -1.96
CA ARG A 71 7.94 9.14 -0.51
C ARG A 71 8.31 10.51 0.05
N LEU A 72 9.17 11.27 -0.65
CA LEU A 72 9.48 12.66 -0.29
C LEU A 72 8.20 13.51 -0.23
N CYS A 73 7.35 13.43 -1.25
CA CYS A 73 6.09 14.17 -1.31
C CYS A 73 5.14 13.84 -0.15
N VAL A 74 5.07 12.58 0.29
CA VAL A 74 4.23 12.18 1.44
C VAL A 74 4.67 12.90 2.72
N HIS A 75 5.97 12.99 2.96
CA HIS A 75 6.50 13.55 4.20
C HIS A 75 6.63 15.08 4.17
N LEU A 76 6.81 15.67 2.98
CA LEU A 76 6.80 17.13 2.80
C LEU A 76 5.37 17.74 2.86
N ARG A 77 4.32 16.95 2.60
CA ARG A 77 2.91 17.39 2.66
C ARG A 77 2.25 17.17 4.03
N SER A 78 2.99 16.70 5.03
CA SER A 78 2.46 16.46 6.38
C SER A 78 2.10 17.78 7.09
N PRO A 79 0.95 17.88 7.79
CA PRO A 79 0.45 19.12 8.39
C PRO A 79 1.34 19.74 9.48
N VAL A 80 2.43 19.07 9.87
CA VAL A 80 3.48 19.63 10.75
C VAL A 80 4.17 20.86 10.12
N HIS A 81 4.09 21.03 8.79
CA HIS A 81 4.55 22.24 8.09
C HIS A 81 3.42 23.24 7.75
N GLN A 82 2.16 22.94 8.09
CA GLN A 82 1.00 23.79 7.80
C GLN A 82 0.63 24.72 8.97
N GLU A 83 1.57 25.01 9.87
CA GLU A 83 1.35 25.90 11.01
C GLU A 83 1.90 27.33 10.77
N LEU A 84 2.36 27.66 9.56
CA LEU A 84 3.00 28.96 9.24
C LEU A 84 2.37 29.75 8.08
N ALA A 85 1.17 29.40 7.60
CA ALA A 85 0.46 30.22 6.61
C ALA A 85 -0.65 31.06 7.28
N PRO A 86 -0.60 32.40 7.23
CA PRO A 86 -1.66 33.25 7.79
C PRO A 86 -2.96 33.12 7.00
N LEU A 87 -4.07 32.94 7.72
CA LEU A 87 -5.44 32.96 7.19
C LEU A 87 -5.75 34.28 6.44
N PRO A 88 -6.51 34.25 5.33
CA PRO A 88 -7.35 35.36 4.95
C PRO A 88 -8.74 35.19 5.59
N ASN A 89 -9.03 36.10 6.51
CA ASN A 89 -10.36 36.36 7.02
C ASN A 89 -11.16 37.05 5.91
N THR A 90 -12.32 36.53 5.53
CA THR A 90 -13.43 37.39 5.06
C THR A 90 -14.76 36.74 5.41
N SER A 91 -15.39 37.34 6.39
CA SER A 91 -16.77 37.20 6.81
C SER A 91 -17.75 37.41 5.65
N GLY A 92 -18.85 36.66 5.66
CA GLY A 92 -20.02 36.94 4.82
C GLY A 92 -21.02 35.78 4.74
N SER A 93 -21.95 35.72 5.71
CA SER A 93 -23.42 35.46 5.64
C SER A 93 -23.99 34.69 4.42
N SER A 94 -24.99 33.79 4.49
CA SER A 94 -26.00 33.43 5.50
C SER A 94 -26.78 32.16 5.07
N ALA A 95 -27.21 31.39 6.07
CA ALA A 95 -28.48 30.64 6.23
C ALA A 95 -29.10 29.76 5.12
N ALA A 96 -29.21 28.46 5.41
CA ALA A 96 -30.45 27.64 5.40
C ALA A 96 -30.09 26.24 5.95
N ASP A 97 -30.18 26.02 7.27
CA ASP A 97 -31.25 25.28 7.94
C ASP A 97 -31.50 23.85 7.41
N VAL A 98 -30.90 22.85 8.06
CA VAL A 98 -31.63 21.70 8.65
C VAL A 98 -30.75 21.04 9.74
N SER A 99 -31.26 20.96 10.98
CA SER A 99 -30.82 19.99 11.98
C SER A 99 -31.60 18.67 11.76
N PRO A 100 -30.99 17.48 11.96
CA PRO A 100 -30.92 16.96 13.33
C PRO A 100 -29.71 16.08 13.69
N ALA A 101 -29.50 15.99 15.00
CA ALA A 101 -29.02 14.82 15.75
C ALA A 101 -27.56 14.38 15.62
N THR A 102 -26.82 14.72 16.69
CA THR A 102 -25.75 13.96 17.35
C THR A 102 -25.65 12.46 16.99
N VAL A 103 -24.72 12.09 16.11
CA VAL A 103 -24.09 10.75 16.06
C VAL A 103 -22.62 10.90 15.63
N GLY A 104 -21.75 10.18 16.33
CA GLY A 104 -20.30 10.38 16.37
C GLY A 104 -19.51 10.16 15.07
N THR A 105 -18.28 10.65 15.15
CA THR A 105 -17.17 10.82 14.21
C THR A 105 -16.69 9.57 13.43
N SER A 106 -17.50 8.53 13.20
CA SER A 106 -17.06 7.25 12.61
C SER A 106 -17.60 6.91 11.21
N VAL A 107 -18.56 7.67 10.66
CA VAL A 107 -19.27 7.30 9.40
C VAL A 107 -18.45 7.59 8.13
N ASN A 108 -17.49 8.52 8.20
CA ASN A 108 -16.80 9.01 7.02
C ASN A 108 -15.74 8.03 6.50
N ASN A 109 -15.06 7.30 7.40
CA ASN A 109 -14.02 6.35 7.01
C ASN A 109 -14.60 5.05 6.45
N SER A 110 -15.70 4.54 7.01
CA SER A 110 -16.34 3.30 6.53
C SER A 110 -16.96 3.48 5.14
N THR A 111 -17.60 4.62 4.87
CA THR A 111 -18.15 4.94 3.55
C THR A 111 -17.03 5.05 2.51
N PHE A 112 -15.91 5.71 2.85
CA PHE A 112 -14.77 5.83 1.96
C PHE A 112 -14.09 4.48 1.68
N ASP A 113 -13.99 3.60 2.70
CA ASP A 113 -13.42 2.26 2.54
C ASP A 113 -14.26 1.41 1.59
N VAL A 114 -15.58 1.52 1.64
CA VAL A 114 -16.49 0.85 0.70
C VAL A 114 -16.26 1.33 -0.74
N VAL A 115 -16.18 2.65 -0.95
CA VAL A 115 -15.92 3.22 -2.29
C VAL A 115 -14.57 2.75 -2.82
N LEU A 116 -13.56 2.76 -1.97
CA LEU A 116 -12.21 2.34 -2.32
C LEU A 116 -12.12 0.86 -2.67
N PHE A 117 -12.78 0.02 -1.87
CA PHE A 117 -12.89 -1.41 -2.11
C PHE A 117 -13.62 -1.69 -3.43
N GLU A 118 -14.74 -1.04 -3.71
CA GLU A 118 -15.49 -1.25 -4.94
C GLU A 118 -14.70 -0.82 -6.18
N ALA A 119 -14.03 0.33 -6.13
CA ALA A 119 -13.20 0.81 -7.23
C ALA A 119 -12.04 -0.17 -7.52
N ALA A 120 -11.33 -0.59 -6.47
CA ALA A 120 -10.22 -1.52 -6.61
C ALA A 120 -10.67 -2.92 -7.05
N ARG A 121 -11.82 -3.39 -6.56
CA ARG A 121 -12.42 -4.66 -6.98
C ARG A 121 -12.70 -4.69 -8.48
N ARG A 122 -13.26 -3.61 -9.04
CA ARG A 122 -13.50 -3.53 -10.50
C ARG A 122 -12.21 -3.68 -11.29
N LEU A 123 -11.17 -2.96 -10.91
CA LEU A 123 -9.85 -3.02 -11.57
C LEU A 123 -9.20 -4.40 -11.45
N ILE A 124 -9.33 -5.05 -10.30
CA ILE A 124 -8.84 -6.43 -10.07
C ILE A 124 -9.51 -7.40 -11.04
N LEU A 125 -10.84 -7.33 -11.15
CA LEU A 125 -11.61 -8.27 -11.97
C LEU A 125 -11.42 -8.02 -13.47
N GLU A 126 -11.14 -6.79 -13.88
CA GLU A 126 -10.84 -6.45 -15.28
C GLU A 126 -9.46 -6.97 -15.72
N LYS A 127 -8.49 -7.09 -14.80
CA LYS A 127 -7.10 -7.46 -15.08
C LYS A 127 -6.61 -8.59 -14.18
N ILE A 128 -7.39 -9.66 -14.11
CA ILE A 128 -7.13 -10.77 -13.18
C ILE A 128 -5.87 -11.57 -13.55
N ASP A 129 -5.51 -11.59 -14.82
CA ASP A 129 -4.39 -12.29 -15.45
C ASP A 129 -3.04 -11.58 -15.27
N GLN A 130 -3.04 -10.29 -14.94
CA GLN A 130 -1.82 -9.50 -14.88
C GLN A 130 -1.13 -9.57 -13.51
N PRO A 131 0.22 -9.49 -13.45
CA PRO A 131 0.94 -9.30 -12.19
C PRO A 131 0.51 -7.98 -11.55
N MET A 132 -0.12 -8.05 -10.38
CA MET A 132 -0.68 -6.86 -9.75
C MET A 132 0.25 -6.32 -8.67
N GLY A 133 0.78 -5.12 -8.90
CA GLY A 133 1.46 -4.34 -7.87
C GLY A 133 0.45 -3.58 -7.01
N LEU A 134 0.46 -3.81 -5.69
CA LEU A 134 -0.47 -3.16 -4.75
C LEU A 134 -0.38 -1.63 -4.80
N HIS A 135 0.81 -1.07 -5.03
CA HIS A 135 1.03 0.37 -5.18
C HIS A 135 0.33 0.93 -6.42
N VAL A 136 0.42 0.24 -7.57
CA VAL A 136 -0.21 0.67 -8.81
C VAL A 136 -1.73 0.65 -8.66
N LEU A 137 -2.28 -0.43 -8.10
CA LEU A 137 -3.70 -0.54 -7.82
C LEU A 137 -4.18 0.60 -6.91
N ALA A 138 -3.45 0.87 -5.83
CA ALA A 138 -3.77 1.96 -4.91
C ALA A 138 -3.73 3.34 -5.59
N ALA A 139 -2.72 3.60 -6.42
CA ALA A 139 -2.62 4.84 -7.17
C ALA A 139 -3.79 5.01 -8.16
N SER A 140 -4.19 3.95 -8.85
CA SER A 140 -5.32 3.97 -9.79
C SER A 140 -6.67 4.29 -9.14
N VAL A 141 -6.82 4.04 -7.84
CA VAL A 141 -8.03 4.37 -7.07
C VAL A 141 -7.84 5.60 -6.17
N GLY A 142 -6.76 6.36 -6.37
CA GLY A 142 -6.51 7.63 -5.67
C GLY A 142 -6.10 7.48 -4.21
N THR A 143 -5.43 6.38 -3.84
CA THR A 143 -5.00 6.11 -2.46
C THR A 143 -3.57 5.57 -2.36
N ASN A 144 -3.14 5.23 -1.14
CA ASN A 144 -1.90 4.49 -0.89
C ASN A 144 -2.16 3.02 -0.49
N ALA A 145 -1.15 2.16 -0.70
CA ALA A 145 -1.23 0.72 -0.46
C ALA A 145 -1.70 0.34 0.96
N ARG A 146 -1.31 1.10 1.99
CA ARG A 146 -1.70 0.85 3.38
C ARG A 146 -3.20 1.10 3.58
N ARG A 147 -3.71 2.25 3.10
CA ARG A 147 -5.14 2.61 3.19
C ARG A 147 -6.00 1.63 2.39
N LEU A 148 -5.56 1.23 1.21
CA LEU A 148 -6.22 0.20 0.41
C LEU A 148 -6.29 -1.15 1.13
N SER A 149 -5.18 -1.57 1.75
CA SER A 149 -5.14 -2.82 2.53
C SER A 149 -6.09 -2.79 3.72
N VAL A 150 -6.17 -1.64 4.42
CA VAL A 150 -7.12 -1.43 5.51
C VAL A 150 -8.56 -1.51 5.00
N ALA A 151 -8.87 -0.87 3.87
CA ALA A 151 -10.21 -0.92 3.28
C ALA A 151 -10.62 -2.36 2.91
N PHE A 152 -9.72 -3.16 2.32
CA PHE A 152 -10.00 -4.58 2.05
C PHE A 152 -10.23 -5.37 3.35
N LYS A 153 -9.39 -5.16 4.37
CA LYS A 153 -9.57 -5.83 5.66
C LYS A 153 -10.88 -5.46 6.33
N HIS A 154 -11.30 -4.20 6.24
CA HIS A 154 -12.57 -3.73 6.80
C HIS A 154 -13.78 -4.26 6.02
N CYS A 155 -13.75 -4.21 4.69
CA CYS A 155 -14.89 -4.58 3.85
C CYS A 155 -15.07 -6.09 3.65
N CYS A 156 -13.98 -6.88 3.65
CA CYS A 156 -14.04 -8.32 3.35
C CYS A 156 -13.15 -9.21 4.23
N GLY A 157 -12.45 -8.65 5.24
CA GLY A 157 -11.64 -9.42 6.19
C GLY A 157 -10.31 -9.96 5.64
N VAL A 158 -10.07 -9.85 4.34
CA VAL A 158 -8.89 -10.41 3.66
C VAL A 158 -7.97 -9.31 3.13
N THR A 159 -6.72 -9.67 2.78
CA THR A 159 -5.85 -8.72 2.08
C THR A 159 -6.23 -8.61 0.61
N VAL A 160 -5.70 -7.58 -0.08
CA VAL A 160 -5.88 -7.44 -1.53
C VAL A 160 -5.36 -8.67 -2.29
N PHE A 161 -4.22 -9.23 -1.88
CA PHE A 161 -3.64 -10.39 -2.54
C PHE A 161 -4.42 -11.68 -2.26
N ASP A 162 -4.95 -11.84 -1.04
CA ASP A 162 -5.83 -12.96 -0.72
C ASP A 162 -7.12 -12.89 -1.54
N PHE A 163 -7.70 -11.68 -1.66
CA PHE A 163 -8.87 -11.45 -2.52
C PHE A 163 -8.57 -11.79 -3.98
N LEU A 164 -7.47 -11.29 -4.54
CA LEU A 164 -7.05 -11.60 -5.91
C LEU A 164 -6.84 -13.12 -6.10
N ARG A 165 -6.17 -13.78 -5.15
CA ARG A 165 -5.95 -15.23 -5.19
C ARG A 165 -7.29 -15.97 -5.20
N GLU A 166 -8.24 -15.56 -4.36
CA GLU A 166 -9.57 -16.15 -4.31
C GLU A 166 -10.32 -16.00 -5.63
N GLU A 167 -10.33 -14.79 -6.23
CA GLU A 167 -10.98 -14.56 -7.51
C GLU A 167 -10.31 -15.37 -8.64
N ARG A 168 -8.97 -15.46 -8.66
CA ARG A 168 -8.24 -16.33 -9.59
C ARG A 168 -8.64 -17.79 -9.45
N MET A 169 -8.81 -18.29 -8.22
CA MET A 169 -9.22 -19.68 -7.98
C MET A 169 -10.67 -19.94 -8.42
N LYS A 170 -11.57 -18.98 -8.24
CA LYS A 170 -12.95 -19.08 -8.75
C LYS A 170 -12.98 -19.15 -10.27
N GLU A 171 -12.20 -18.30 -10.94
CA GLU A 171 -12.10 -18.30 -12.39
C GLU A 171 -11.43 -19.57 -12.92
N ALA A 172 -10.38 -20.05 -12.25
CA ALA A 172 -9.75 -21.34 -12.56
C ALA A 172 -10.77 -22.48 -12.51
N ARG A 173 -11.60 -22.52 -11.47
CA ARG A 173 -12.66 -23.53 -11.32
C ARG A 173 -13.65 -23.46 -12.47
N ARG A 174 -14.10 -22.25 -12.84
CA ARG A 174 -15.00 -22.03 -13.97
C ARG A 174 -14.38 -22.55 -15.27
N LEU A 175 -13.14 -22.15 -15.56
CA LEU A 175 -12.41 -22.58 -16.77
C LEU A 175 -12.16 -24.09 -16.81
N LEU A 176 -11.93 -24.74 -15.67
CA LEU A 176 -11.75 -26.20 -15.63
C LEU A 176 -13.04 -26.96 -15.97
N SER A 177 -14.20 -26.43 -15.59
CA SER A 177 -15.51 -27.04 -15.85
C SER A 177 -16.11 -26.68 -17.21
N GLU A 178 -15.87 -25.46 -17.69
CA GLU A 178 -16.52 -24.93 -18.90
C GLU A 178 -15.62 -24.93 -20.14
N SER A 179 -14.29 -25.07 -19.98
CA SER A 179 -13.34 -25.00 -21.09
C SER A 179 -12.51 -26.27 -21.26
N THR A 180 -12.08 -26.50 -22.49
CA THR A 180 -11.15 -27.57 -22.89
C THR A 180 -9.68 -27.14 -22.85
N LEU A 181 -9.38 -25.93 -22.37
CA LEU A 181 -8.01 -25.38 -22.32
C LEU A 181 -7.09 -26.28 -21.51
N ASP A 182 -5.83 -26.43 -21.93
CA ASP A 182 -4.84 -27.14 -21.12
C ASP A 182 -4.64 -26.45 -19.74
N ILE A 183 -4.26 -27.24 -18.73
CA ILE A 183 -4.03 -26.75 -17.36
C ILE A 183 -2.97 -25.64 -17.35
N GLY A 184 -1.94 -25.73 -18.21
CA GLY A 184 -0.94 -24.68 -18.37
C GLY A 184 -1.52 -23.38 -18.94
N ALA A 185 -2.40 -23.49 -19.94
CA ALA A 185 -3.07 -22.34 -20.53
C ALA A 185 -4.03 -21.67 -19.54
N ILE A 186 -4.74 -22.46 -18.73
CA ILE A 186 -5.59 -21.94 -17.64
C ILE A 186 -4.75 -21.19 -16.62
N ALA A 187 -3.62 -21.77 -16.18
CA ALA A 187 -2.72 -21.13 -15.23
C ALA A 187 -2.26 -19.75 -15.74
N LEU A 188 -1.84 -19.66 -17.00
CA LEU A 188 -1.44 -18.41 -17.62
C LEU A 188 -2.60 -17.40 -17.69
N ALA A 189 -3.78 -17.85 -18.11
CA ALA A 189 -4.98 -17.02 -18.27
C ALA A 189 -5.48 -16.40 -16.96
N ILE A 190 -5.15 -16.99 -15.80
CA ILE A 190 -5.48 -16.44 -14.48
C ILE A 190 -4.26 -15.82 -13.78
N GLY A 191 -3.16 -15.61 -14.50
CA GLY A 191 -1.99 -14.86 -14.03
C GLY A 191 -1.00 -15.64 -13.17
N TYR A 192 -0.90 -16.96 -13.36
CA TYR A 192 0.19 -17.78 -12.87
C TYR A 192 1.18 -18.08 -14.00
N SER A 193 2.40 -17.55 -13.89
CA SER A 193 3.49 -17.85 -14.81
C SER A 193 4.02 -19.29 -14.70
N ASN A 194 3.75 -19.96 -13.58
CA ASN A 194 4.19 -21.34 -13.34
C ASN A 194 2.99 -22.22 -12.94
N THR A 195 2.73 -23.25 -13.75
CA THR A 195 1.64 -24.22 -13.58
C THR A 195 1.75 -25.04 -12.30
N ALA A 196 2.96 -25.28 -11.78
CA ALA A 196 3.16 -25.99 -10.51
C ALA A 196 2.71 -25.14 -9.31
N ASN A 197 2.96 -23.83 -9.34
CA ASN A 197 2.49 -22.88 -8.32
C ASN A 197 0.96 -22.79 -8.36
N PHE A 198 0.37 -22.75 -9.56
CA PHE A 198 -1.07 -22.82 -9.74
C PHE A 198 -1.66 -24.11 -9.16
N SER A 199 -1.09 -25.26 -9.52
CA SER A 199 -1.61 -26.57 -9.10
C SER A 199 -1.56 -26.75 -7.58
N THR A 200 -0.50 -26.24 -6.94
CA THR A 200 -0.38 -26.21 -5.47
C THR A 200 -1.44 -25.29 -4.87
N ALA A 201 -1.56 -24.05 -5.36
CA ALA A 201 -2.54 -23.11 -4.85
C ALA A 201 -3.99 -23.59 -5.02
N PHE A 202 -4.30 -24.27 -6.13
CA PHE A 202 -5.62 -24.84 -6.41
C PHE A 202 -5.92 -26.01 -5.47
N ARG A 203 -4.96 -26.91 -5.27
CA ARG A 203 -5.10 -28.02 -4.31
C ARG A 203 -5.28 -27.51 -2.89
N ASP A 204 -4.52 -26.51 -2.46
CA ASP A 204 -4.66 -25.91 -1.13
C ASP A 204 -6.06 -25.33 -0.92
N ARG A 205 -6.69 -24.80 -1.97
CA ARG A 205 -8.02 -24.18 -1.90
C ARG A 205 -9.18 -25.18 -2.01
N PHE A 206 -9.07 -26.17 -2.90
CA PHE A 206 -10.18 -27.08 -3.25
C PHE A 206 -9.96 -28.53 -2.82
N GLY A 207 -8.83 -28.84 -2.17
CA GLY A 207 -8.51 -30.17 -1.63
C GLY A 207 -7.99 -31.17 -2.67
N MET A 208 -8.02 -30.84 -3.97
CA MET A 208 -7.59 -31.73 -5.05
C MET A 208 -6.90 -30.96 -6.19
N PRO A 209 -6.01 -31.60 -6.97
CA PRO A 209 -5.33 -30.94 -8.08
C PRO A 209 -6.27 -30.62 -9.25
N PRO A 210 -5.93 -29.61 -10.09
CA PRO A 210 -6.75 -29.20 -11.24
C PRO A 210 -7.09 -30.32 -12.22
N SER A 211 -6.16 -31.23 -12.46
CA SER A 211 -6.33 -32.37 -13.37
C SER A 211 -7.40 -33.35 -12.90
N GLN A 212 -7.48 -33.56 -11.58
CA GLN A 212 -8.50 -34.41 -10.96
C GLN A 212 -9.85 -33.70 -10.93
N PHE A 213 -9.87 -32.40 -10.66
CA PHE A 213 -11.09 -31.59 -10.62
C PHE A 213 -11.84 -31.54 -11.97
N ARG A 214 -11.11 -31.67 -13.09
CA ARG A 214 -11.69 -31.65 -14.44
C ARG A 214 -12.42 -32.96 -14.83
N ARG A 215 -12.09 -34.08 -14.18
CA ARG A 215 -12.70 -35.39 -14.50
C ARG A 215 -14.07 -35.55 -13.85
#